data_AF-A0A5E7FA85-F1
#
_entry.id   AF-A0A5E7FA85-F1
#
_cell.length_a   1.000
_cell.length_b   1.000
_cell.length_c   1.000
_cell.angle_alpha   90.00
_cell.angle_beta   90.00
_cell.angle_gamma   90.00
#
_symmetry.space_group_name_H-M   'P 1'
#
loop_
_entity.id
_entity.type
_entity.pdbx_description
1 polymer ?
#
loop_
_entity_poly.entity_id
_entity_poly.type
_entity_poly.pdbx_seq_one_letter_code
_entity_poly.pdbx_strand_id
1 'polypeptide(L)'
;MPKEPKRPGEGVDFCLAGSFGWLPSPPYQRDPADPLYRPLRIYTVDPSVRRLEGAIGTINVPFERFKTAGLSGCLFRVEHRNTQLGLEYRQADLDELGVLIANGYEPSPSDPRFHQQMVYAVSSNIYMAFKLALGRDPSWGFGNEQEPVPLTLHPHYGENRNAYYTQGSQGGEIRFGYFKASDTPSDRSLPGGYVFTCLSHDIISHEVTHALLDGLRPCFSLPLSVDVPAFHEAFADLVAIFQHFSYREVLIASIRRCKGNLLQASLLTQLAQQFGHTTGKNGPLRNAIEINFEQPRQYKPDLEVHELGSILVSALFEAFAQIFERKSARYIRLATNGCGILPPGDLSHDLQVLLAEKASKLARQFLTICIRAIDYCPPTAINFGDYLRALITADYDVLPDDTWDYRGAIIDSFRRRNIYPRTVTSLSEDALLWRAPRIDLPRVSALDFASLRFEGDPAHCASPQELRRQAGVLGMYVSRPEHLAEFGLVAADDRRLQGDSVSLPCVQSIRTLRRVGPDQSVTFDLVAEVTQKRHVKASGQGPAFTYQGGSTVLISPVGKVRYVILKSVGGDDRLERRRSFLTSAEGQKYWRISPQGYSQIDEMFRLVHEGQDP
;
A
#
# COMPACT_ATOMS: atom_id res chain seq x y z
N MET A 1 32.44 0.80 3.64
CA MET A 1 32.50 1.46 4.97
C MET A 1 32.93 0.45 6.02
N PRO A 2 33.69 0.81 7.07
CA PRO A 2 34.01 -0.13 8.14
C PRO A 2 32.70 -0.60 8.79
N LYS A 3 32.54 -1.91 8.98
CA LYS A 3 31.39 -2.47 9.72
C LYS A 3 31.44 -1.90 11.14
N GLU A 4 30.43 -1.12 11.51
CA GLU A 4 30.25 -0.72 12.90
C GLU A 4 30.25 -1.96 13.80
N PRO A 5 30.89 -1.91 14.98
CA PRO A 5 30.89 -3.03 15.89
C PRO A 5 29.45 -3.37 16.30
N LYS A 6 29.15 -4.66 16.36
CA LYS A 6 27.87 -5.17 16.90
C LYS A 6 27.58 -4.53 18.25
N ARG A 7 26.33 -4.10 18.45
CA ARG A 7 25.89 -3.57 19.75
C ARG A 7 25.97 -4.69 20.80
N PRO A 8 26.14 -4.36 22.09
CA PRO A 8 25.96 -5.33 23.17
C PRO A 8 24.62 -6.06 23.00
N GLY A 9 24.62 -7.39 23.10
CA GLY A 9 23.44 -8.25 22.90
C GLY A 9 23.06 -8.55 21.44
N GLU A 10 23.65 -7.89 20.44
CA GLU A 10 23.35 -8.16 19.03
C GLU A 10 23.94 -9.51 18.58
N GLY A 11 23.05 -10.42 18.18
CA GLY A 11 23.35 -11.82 17.86
C GLY A 11 23.31 -12.76 19.06
N VAL A 12 23.00 -12.26 20.26
CA VAL A 12 22.88 -13.06 21.50
C VAL A 12 21.49 -12.90 22.10
N ASP A 13 21.03 -11.67 22.34
CA ASP A 13 19.75 -11.34 22.97
C ASP A 13 18.71 -10.88 21.93
N PHE A 14 19.16 -10.29 20.83
CA PHE A 14 18.32 -9.86 19.71
C PHE A 14 19.11 -9.90 18.40
N CYS A 15 18.43 -9.76 17.27
CA CYS A 15 19.05 -9.54 15.98
C CYS A 15 18.41 -8.36 15.23
N LEU A 16 19.09 -7.92 14.17
CA LEU A 16 18.61 -6.87 13.27
C LEU A 16 18.34 -7.50 11.90
N ALA A 17 17.27 -7.08 11.24
CA ALA A 17 16.99 -7.50 9.87
C ALA A 17 18.09 -7.04 8.89
N GLY A 18 18.22 -7.76 7.77
CA GLY A 18 19.20 -7.44 6.73
C GLY A 18 19.03 -6.04 6.13
N SER A 19 17.81 -5.50 6.17
CA SER A 19 17.47 -4.14 5.72
C SER A 19 18.27 -3.04 6.42
N PHE A 20 18.73 -3.26 7.65
CA PHE A 20 19.62 -2.33 8.37
C PHE A 20 21.05 -2.28 7.82
N GLY A 21 21.38 -3.11 6.84
CA GLY A 21 22.63 -3.02 6.07
C GLY A 21 22.50 -2.20 4.79
N TRP A 22 21.28 -1.92 4.33
CA TRP A 22 21.07 -1.28 3.04
C TRP A 22 21.22 0.24 3.11
N LEU A 23 21.76 0.83 2.04
CA LEU A 23 21.72 2.28 1.85
C LEU A 23 20.29 2.69 1.44
N PRO A 24 19.69 3.68 2.12
CA PRO A 24 18.40 4.22 1.72
C PRO A 24 18.44 4.82 0.30
N SER A 25 17.32 4.77 -0.41
CA SER A 25 17.11 5.48 -1.69
C SER A 25 16.33 6.76 -1.45
N PRO A 26 16.96 7.87 -1.00
CA PRO A 26 16.26 9.12 -0.78
C PRO A 26 15.81 9.72 -2.13
N PRO A 27 14.71 10.48 -2.14
CA PRO A 27 14.32 11.26 -3.31
C PRO A 27 15.40 12.31 -3.65
N TYR A 28 15.36 12.79 -4.89
CA TYR A 28 16.26 13.84 -5.35
C TYR A 28 16.16 15.10 -4.46
N GLN A 29 17.32 15.56 -3.97
CA GLN A 29 17.41 16.85 -3.27
C GLN A 29 17.54 17.97 -4.31
N ARG A 30 16.44 18.70 -4.49
CA ARG A 30 16.31 19.80 -5.44
C ARG A 30 17.30 20.93 -5.12
N ASP A 31 18.10 21.35 -6.11
CA ASP A 31 18.84 22.61 -6.00
C ASP A 31 17.85 23.79 -6.03
N PRO A 32 18.02 24.87 -5.24
CA PRO A 32 17.14 26.03 -5.31
C PRO A 32 16.86 26.55 -6.74
N ALA A 33 17.82 26.44 -7.65
CA ALA A 33 17.72 26.85 -9.05
C ALA A 33 16.93 25.88 -9.94
N ASP A 34 16.73 24.63 -9.51
CA ASP A 34 15.94 23.66 -10.28
C ASP A 34 14.46 24.03 -10.29
N PRO A 35 13.69 23.64 -11.33
CA PRO A 35 12.23 23.69 -11.28
C PRO A 35 11.67 22.90 -10.09
N LEU A 36 10.50 23.29 -9.58
CA LEU A 36 9.81 22.50 -8.56
C LEU A 36 9.26 21.18 -9.13
N TYR A 37 8.71 21.26 -10.35
CA TYR A 37 8.00 20.16 -10.99
C TYR A 37 8.32 20.07 -12.47
N ARG A 38 8.23 18.85 -13.00
CA ARG A 38 8.17 18.53 -14.43
C ARG A 38 6.73 18.09 -14.75
N PRO A 39 5.92 18.93 -15.42
CA PRO A 39 4.57 18.54 -15.83
C PRO A 39 4.64 17.47 -16.92
N LEU A 40 3.95 16.36 -16.74
CA LEU A 40 3.93 15.23 -17.68
C LEU A 40 2.50 14.80 -17.99
N ARG A 41 2.21 14.57 -19.27
CA ARG A 41 0.93 14.01 -19.71
C ARG A 41 0.86 12.51 -19.45
N ILE A 42 -0.31 12.03 -19.05
CA ILE A 42 -0.60 10.62 -18.76
C ILE A 42 -2.00 10.25 -19.28
N TYR A 43 -2.26 8.95 -19.39
CA TYR A 43 -3.65 8.46 -19.35
C TYR A 43 -4.16 8.50 -17.92
N THR A 44 -5.37 9.01 -17.71
CA THR A 44 -5.96 9.15 -16.35
C THR A 44 -6.54 7.85 -15.81
N VAL A 45 -6.93 6.93 -16.69
CA VAL A 45 -7.39 5.58 -16.36
C VAL A 45 -6.69 4.59 -17.28
N ASP A 46 -7.03 4.60 -18.58
CA ASP A 46 -6.41 3.78 -19.61
C ASP A 46 -6.70 4.37 -21.02
N PRO A 47 -6.07 3.86 -22.09
CA PRO A 47 -6.30 4.31 -23.47
C PRO A 47 -7.74 4.18 -24.01
N SER A 48 -8.63 3.42 -23.36
CA SER A 48 -10.00 3.20 -23.85
C SER A 48 -10.94 4.38 -23.56
N VAL A 49 -10.59 5.21 -22.57
CA VAL A 49 -11.40 6.36 -22.15
C VAL A 49 -11.45 7.42 -23.24
N ARG A 50 -12.60 8.09 -23.39
CA ARG A 50 -12.78 9.12 -24.42
C ARG A 50 -12.05 10.40 -24.04
N ARG A 51 -11.43 11.07 -25.01
CA ARG A 51 -10.73 12.35 -24.79
C ARG A 51 -11.61 13.42 -24.12
N LEU A 52 -12.89 13.50 -24.49
CA LEU A 52 -13.86 14.44 -23.90
C LEU A 52 -14.29 14.08 -22.47
N GLU A 53 -13.95 12.87 -22.00
CA GLU A 53 -14.24 12.37 -20.65
C GLU A 53 -12.99 12.45 -19.74
N GLY A 54 -11.97 13.19 -20.17
CA GLY A 54 -10.75 13.39 -19.39
C GLY A 54 -9.71 12.28 -19.51
N ALA A 55 -9.69 11.53 -20.63
CA ALA A 55 -8.72 10.44 -20.86
C ALA A 55 -7.25 10.84 -20.68
N ILE A 56 -6.93 12.11 -20.89
CA ILE A 56 -5.58 12.66 -20.77
C ILE A 56 -5.55 13.65 -19.61
N GLY A 57 -4.61 13.45 -18.71
CA GLY A 57 -4.31 14.34 -17.58
C GLY A 57 -2.88 14.83 -17.66
N THR A 58 -2.58 15.94 -16.98
CA THR A 58 -1.21 16.39 -16.75
C THR A 58 -0.94 16.34 -15.25
N ILE A 59 0.15 15.68 -14.85
CA ILE A 59 0.58 15.58 -13.46
C ILE A 59 1.90 16.31 -13.25
N ASN A 60 2.02 16.98 -12.11
CA ASN A 60 3.24 17.69 -11.72
C ASN A 60 4.16 16.72 -10.98
N VAL A 61 5.07 16.09 -11.72
CA VAL A 61 6.07 15.17 -11.13
C VAL A 61 7.16 16.01 -10.47
N PRO A 62 7.59 15.71 -9.22
CA PRO A 62 8.74 16.38 -8.61
C PRO A 62 9.94 16.35 -9.55
N PHE A 63 10.56 17.50 -9.77
CA PHE A 63 11.69 17.57 -10.68
C PHE A 63 12.89 16.79 -10.11
N GLU A 64 13.53 16.01 -10.98
CA GLU A 64 14.86 15.47 -10.74
C GLU A 64 15.71 15.52 -12.01
N ARG A 65 17.02 15.69 -11.82
CA ARG A 65 18.01 15.62 -12.90
C ARG A 65 18.42 14.17 -13.11
N PHE A 66 18.32 13.68 -14.34
CA PHE A 66 18.80 12.34 -14.67
C PHE A 66 20.32 12.33 -14.84
N LYS A 67 21.01 11.35 -14.23
CA LYS A 67 22.48 11.26 -14.29
C LYS A 67 22.98 10.58 -15.56
N THR A 68 22.13 9.78 -16.20
CA THR A 68 22.43 8.99 -17.39
C THR A 68 21.33 9.18 -18.42
N ALA A 69 21.57 8.80 -19.68
CA ALA A 69 20.53 8.75 -20.69
C ALA A 69 19.37 7.83 -20.27
N GLY A 70 18.14 8.20 -20.67
CA GLY A 70 16.91 7.52 -20.28
C GLY A 70 16.35 8.00 -18.93
N LEU A 71 15.24 7.41 -18.50
CA LEU A 71 14.55 7.81 -17.27
C LEU A 71 15.10 7.02 -16.07
N SER A 72 16.27 7.43 -15.59
CA SER A 72 16.95 6.81 -14.44
C SER A 72 17.14 7.85 -13.33
N GLY A 73 16.18 7.87 -12.41
CA GLY A 73 16.10 8.76 -11.27
C GLY A 73 16.61 8.14 -9.97
N CYS A 74 16.43 8.87 -8.87
CA CYS A 74 16.80 8.40 -7.53
C CYS A 74 15.89 7.26 -7.02
N LEU A 75 14.61 7.29 -7.39
CA LEU A 75 13.60 6.34 -6.90
C LEU A 75 13.23 5.29 -7.94
N PHE A 76 13.21 5.66 -9.22
CA PHE A 76 12.74 4.82 -10.31
C PHE A 76 13.75 4.79 -11.45
N ARG A 77 13.91 3.61 -12.04
CA ARG A 77 14.63 3.40 -13.29
C ARG A 77 13.68 2.78 -14.29
N VAL A 78 13.51 3.39 -15.46
CA VAL A 78 12.68 2.83 -16.53
C VAL A 78 13.57 2.18 -17.58
N GLU A 79 13.34 0.88 -17.79
CA GLU A 79 13.96 0.13 -18.86
C GLU A 79 13.28 0.41 -20.20
N HIS A 80 14.09 0.45 -21.25
CA HIS A 80 13.65 0.69 -22.63
C HIS A 80 13.76 -0.57 -23.49
N ARG A 81 14.13 -1.70 -22.88
CA ARG A 81 14.33 -2.97 -23.57
C ARG A 81 13.15 -3.90 -23.32
N ASN A 82 12.76 -4.62 -24.37
CA ASN A 82 11.94 -5.80 -24.24
C ASN A 82 12.80 -6.95 -23.72
N THR A 83 12.63 -7.32 -22.46
CA THR A 83 13.47 -8.33 -21.80
C THR A 83 13.32 -9.70 -22.45
N GLN A 84 12.11 -10.08 -22.88
CA GLN A 84 11.84 -11.41 -23.45
C GLN A 84 12.32 -11.55 -24.90
N LEU A 85 12.15 -10.51 -25.73
CA LEU A 85 12.51 -10.52 -27.15
C LEU A 85 13.91 -9.93 -27.43
N GLY A 86 14.55 -9.32 -26.44
CA GLY A 86 15.84 -8.63 -26.61
C GLY A 86 15.79 -7.39 -27.50
N LEU A 87 14.60 -6.83 -27.75
CA LEU A 87 14.42 -5.64 -28.58
C LEU A 87 14.71 -4.37 -27.79
N GLU A 88 15.41 -3.40 -28.37
CA GLU A 88 15.63 -2.09 -27.76
C GLU A 88 14.67 -1.06 -28.36
N TYR A 89 13.87 -0.40 -27.51
CA TYR A 89 13.06 0.74 -27.92
C TYR A 89 13.81 2.05 -27.75
N ARG A 90 13.38 3.08 -28.50
CA ARG A 90 13.92 4.43 -28.34
C ARG A 90 13.70 4.93 -26.91
N GLN A 91 14.77 5.40 -26.28
CA GLN A 91 14.72 5.96 -24.93
C GLN A 91 13.95 7.28 -24.90
N ALA A 92 13.16 7.48 -23.85
CA ALA A 92 12.57 8.77 -23.52
C ALA A 92 13.64 9.71 -22.95
N ASP A 93 13.63 10.95 -23.42
CA ASP A 93 14.42 12.05 -22.90
C ASP A 93 13.46 13.18 -22.51
N LEU A 94 13.23 13.35 -21.21
CA LEU A 94 12.33 14.38 -20.70
C LEU A 94 13.01 15.73 -20.49
N ASP A 95 14.32 15.84 -20.74
CA ASP A 95 15.08 17.09 -20.70
C ASP A 95 15.27 17.70 -22.11
N GLU A 96 14.87 16.97 -23.16
CA GLU A 96 14.78 17.51 -24.52
C GLU A 96 13.86 18.74 -24.55
N LEU A 97 14.36 19.86 -25.09
CA LEU A 97 13.67 21.15 -25.08
C LEU A 97 12.24 21.08 -25.63
N GLY A 98 12.05 20.36 -26.75
CA GLY A 98 10.73 20.17 -27.36
C GLY A 98 9.76 19.37 -26.47
N VAL A 99 10.28 18.40 -25.73
CA VAL A 99 9.53 17.56 -24.79
C VAL A 99 9.13 18.38 -23.55
N LEU A 100 10.05 19.17 -23.00
CA LEU A 100 9.79 20.07 -21.88
C LEU A 100 8.68 21.08 -22.19
N ILE A 101 8.78 21.78 -23.33
CA ILE A 101 7.78 22.78 -23.76
C ILE A 101 6.39 22.13 -23.96
N ALA A 102 6.35 20.86 -24.38
CA ALA A 102 5.10 20.14 -24.63
C ALA A 102 4.44 19.54 -23.38
N ASN A 103 5.08 19.63 -22.20
CA ASN A 103 4.73 18.90 -20.98
C ASN A 103 4.86 17.37 -21.15
N GLY A 104 5.97 16.93 -21.75
CA GLY A 104 6.24 15.53 -22.05
C GLY A 104 5.80 15.10 -23.45
N TYR A 105 5.96 13.81 -23.72
CA TYR A 105 5.46 13.14 -24.91
C TYR A 105 3.93 13.14 -24.95
N GLU A 106 3.37 13.25 -26.16
CA GLU A 106 1.94 13.11 -26.38
C GLU A 106 1.46 11.68 -26.06
N PRO A 107 0.32 11.52 -25.36
CA PRO A 107 -0.26 10.21 -25.11
C PRO A 107 -0.48 9.41 -26.38
N SER A 108 0.16 8.25 -26.44
CA SER A 108 0.18 7.40 -27.63
C SER A 108 0.36 5.93 -27.26
N PRO A 109 -0.50 5.02 -27.74
CA PRO A 109 -0.29 3.57 -27.61
C PRO A 109 0.79 3.01 -28.54
N SER A 110 1.29 3.82 -29.49
CA SER A 110 2.25 3.40 -30.51
C SER A 110 3.65 3.99 -30.33
N ASP A 111 3.84 4.95 -29.42
CA ASP A 111 5.14 5.54 -29.11
C ASP A 111 5.71 4.98 -27.79
N PRO A 112 6.73 4.11 -27.84
CA PRO A 112 7.35 3.52 -26.64
C PRO A 112 7.92 4.55 -25.66
N ARG A 113 8.24 5.77 -26.11
CA ARG A 113 8.72 6.84 -25.23
C ARG A 113 7.61 7.34 -24.31
N PHE A 114 6.37 7.40 -24.82
CA PHE A 114 5.23 7.71 -23.97
C PHE A 114 4.97 6.61 -22.95
N HIS A 115 5.18 5.33 -23.29
CA HIS A 115 5.01 4.23 -22.33
C HIS A 115 6.01 4.37 -21.17
N GLN A 116 7.26 4.74 -21.47
CA GLN A 116 8.28 5.04 -20.47
C GLN A 116 7.88 6.24 -19.59
N GLN A 117 7.39 7.32 -20.19
CA GLN A 117 6.87 8.48 -19.46
C GLN A 117 5.69 8.10 -18.56
N MET A 118 4.75 7.30 -19.06
CA MET A 118 3.54 6.89 -18.35
C MET A 118 3.89 6.16 -17.06
N VAL A 119 4.73 5.11 -17.13
CA VAL A 119 5.13 4.37 -15.92
C VAL A 119 5.91 5.24 -14.95
N TYR A 120 6.81 6.10 -15.44
CA TYR A 120 7.62 6.97 -14.58
C TYR A 120 6.77 8.00 -13.85
N ALA A 121 5.88 8.67 -14.58
CA ALA A 121 5.08 9.75 -14.06
C ALA A 121 4.05 9.25 -13.05
N VAL A 122 3.33 8.16 -13.37
CA VAL A 122 2.35 7.57 -12.44
C VAL A 122 3.05 7.02 -11.20
N SER A 123 4.15 6.26 -11.35
CA SER A 123 4.89 5.73 -10.18
C SER A 123 5.38 6.83 -9.25
N SER A 124 5.90 7.93 -9.82
CA SER A 124 6.34 9.10 -9.05
C SER A 124 5.18 9.76 -8.30
N ASN A 125 4.00 9.87 -8.92
CA ASN A 125 2.81 10.42 -8.27
C ASN A 125 2.32 9.54 -7.12
N ILE A 126 2.34 8.21 -7.27
CA ILE A 126 1.97 7.28 -6.20
C ILE A 126 2.96 7.38 -5.03
N TYR A 127 4.26 7.37 -5.31
CA TYR A 127 5.27 7.58 -4.26
C TYR A 127 5.03 8.88 -3.49
N MET A 128 4.72 9.98 -4.20
CA MET A 128 4.41 11.26 -3.57
C MET A 128 3.15 11.21 -2.70
N ALA A 129 2.11 10.49 -3.11
CA ALA A 129 0.91 10.31 -2.29
C ALA A 129 1.25 9.61 -0.95
N PHE A 130 2.11 8.57 -0.99
CA PHE A 130 2.60 7.90 0.21
C PHE A 130 3.49 8.80 1.07
N LYS A 131 4.43 9.52 0.46
CA LYS A 131 5.30 10.47 1.17
C LYS A 131 4.49 11.53 1.90
N LEU A 132 3.49 12.12 1.25
CA LEU A 132 2.62 13.13 1.85
C LEU A 132 1.76 12.55 2.97
N ALA A 133 1.22 11.35 2.80
CA ALA A 133 0.39 10.71 3.82
C ALA A 133 1.19 10.32 5.07
N LEU A 134 2.39 9.74 4.89
CA LEU A 134 3.25 9.27 5.98
C LEU A 134 4.12 10.37 6.61
N GLY A 135 4.33 11.47 5.88
CA GLY A 135 5.19 12.59 6.28
C GLY A 135 6.68 12.26 6.27
N ARG A 136 7.09 11.18 5.60
CA ARG A 136 8.48 10.71 5.49
C ARG A 136 8.73 10.11 4.12
N ASP A 137 9.99 9.92 3.75
CA ASP A 137 10.35 9.19 2.55
C ASP A 137 10.07 7.68 2.70
N PRO A 138 9.18 7.07 1.89
CA PRO A 138 9.03 5.63 1.84
C PRO A 138 10.34 4.96 1.40
N SER A 139 10.67 3.84 2.05
CA SER A 139 11.81 3.00 1.66
C SER A 139 11.32 1.78 0.89
N TRP A 140 12.19 1.20 0.06
CA TRP A 140 11.94 -0.06 -0.64
C TRP A 140 12.20 -1.28 0.26
N GLY A 141 11.57 -2.42 -0.09
CA GLY A 141 11.77 -3.73 0.56
C GLY A 141 13.06 -4.45 0.14
N PHE A 142 13.85 -3.78 -0.71
CA PHE A 142 15.10 -4.25 -1.27
C PHE A 142 16.16 -3.13 -1.20
N GLY A 143 17.43 -3.52 -1.32
CA GLY A 143 18.54 -2.59 -1.33
C GLY A 143 19.89 -3.31 -1.34
N ASN A 144 20.97 -2.55 -1.28
CA ASN A 144 22.32 -3.09 -1.19
C ASN A 144 23.18 -2.24 -0.21
N GLU A 145 24.35 -2.76 0.17
CA GLU A 145 25.24 -2.09 1.15
C GLU A 145 26.13 -0.99 0.52
N GLN A 146 26.25 -0.94 -0.80
CA GLN A 146 27.22 -0.14 -1.55
C GLN A 146 26.63 1.15 -2.15
N GLU A 147 25.44 1.07 -2.74
CA GLU A 147 24.73 2.14 -3.43
C GLU A 147 23.19 2.02 -3.28
N PRO A 148 22.45 3.14 -3.25
CA PRO A 148 21.00 3.10 -3.31
C PRO A 148 20.47 2.41 -4.56
N VAL A 149 19.45 1.56 -4.41
CA VAL A 149 18.82 0.81 -5.51
C VAL A 149 17.44 1.42 -5.81
N PRO A 150 17.20 1.96 -7.02
CA PRO A 150 15.87 2.40 -7.44
C PRO A 150 14.99 1.19 -7.81
N LEU A 151 13.66 1.38 -7.80
CA LEU A 151 12.72 0.39 -8.34
C LEU A 151 12.82 0.39 -9.87
N THR A 152 13.02 -0.79 -10.46
CA THR A 152 13.12 -0.93 -11.92
C THR A 152 11.74 -1.16 -12.52
N LEU A 153 11.38 -0.38 -13.54
CA LEU A 153 10.11 -0.46 -14.26
C LEU A 153 10.39 -0.99 -15.67
N HIS A 154 9.76 -2.10 -16.05
CA HIS A 154 9.86 -2.69 -17.39
C HIS A 154 8.54 -2.50 -18.15
N PRO A 155 8.36 -1.41 -18.92
CA PRO A 155 7.11 -1.15 -19.63
C PRO A 155 6.78 -2.21 -20.70
N HIS A 156 7.80 -2.90 -21.20
CA HIS A 156 7.68 -3.88 -22.28
C HIS A 156 8.32 -5.21 -21.90
N TYR A 157 8.01 -5.75 -20.72
CA TYR A 157 8.72 -6.92 -20.18
C TYR A 157 8.64 -8.15 -21.11
N GLY A 158 7.44 -8.46 -21.62
CA GLY A 158 7.21 -9.63 -22.47
C GLY A 158 5.74 -9.79 -22.91
N GLU A 159 5.49 -10.75 -23.79
CA GLU A 159 4.14 -11.08 -24.26
C GLU A 159 3.42 -11.88 -23.17
N ASN A 160 2.62 -11.19 -22.37
CA ASN A 160 1.90 -11.73 -21.23
C ASN A 160 0.66 -10.86 -20.94
N ARG A 161 -0.46 -11.51 -20.59
CA ARG A 161 -1.70 -10.85 -20.15
C ARG A 161 -1.63 -10.51 -18.65
N ASN A 162 -0.56 -9.86 -18.22
CA ASN A 162 -0.36 -9.58 -16.80
C ASN A 162 0.62 -8.43 -16.53
N ALA A 163 0.58 -7.91 -15.31
CA ALA A 163 1.65 -7.12 -14.73
C ALA A 163 1.86 -7.57 -13.28
N TYR A 164 3.08 -7.49 -12.77
CA TYR A 164 3.36 -7.87 -11.38
C TYR A 164 4.64 -7.20 -10.85
N TYR A 165 4.63 -6.87 -9.56
CA TYR A 165 5.83 -6.61 -8.75
C TYR A 165 6.52 -7.90 -8.33
N THR A 166 7.85 -7.92 -8.36
CA THR A 166 8.69 -9.03 -7.85
C THR A 166 10.00 -8.50 -7.30
N GLN A 167 10.60 -9.25 -6.38
CA GLN A 167 11.92 -8.93 -5.82
C GLN A 167 12.98 -9.88 -6.39
N GLY A 168 13.69 -9.42 -7.42
CA GLY A 168 14.81 -10.17 -8.00
C GLY A 168 16.07 -10.12 -7.13
N SER A 169 17.07 -10.91 -7.51
CA SER A 169 18.41 -10.87 -6.91
C SER A 169 19.13 -9.52 -7.10
N GLN A 170 18.67 -8.69 -8.04
CA GLN A 170 19.22 -7.38 -8.37
C GLN A 170 18.42 -6.20 -7.80
N GLY A 171 17.32 -6.44 -7.09
CA GLY A 171 16.43 -5.41 -6.56
C GLY A 171 14.96 -5.67 -6.89
N GLY A 172 14.09 -4.70 -6.61
CA GLY A 172 12.68 -4.79 -6.99
C GLY A 172 12.45 -4.39 -8.44
N GLU A 173 11.52 -5.10 -9.08
CA GLU A 173 11.13 -4.90 -10.47
C GLU A 173 9.60 -4.89 -10.58
N ILE A 174 9.06 -4.00 -11.41
CA ILE A 174 7.68 -4.10 -11.91
C ILE A 174 7.73 -4.45 -13.39
N ARG A 175 7.04 -5.53 -13.74
CA ARG A 175 7.06 -6.12 -15.07
C ARG A 175 5.70 -5.95 -15.72
N PHE A 176 5.62 -5.10 -16.75
CA PHE A 176 4.40 -4.87 -17.51
C PHE A 176 4.40 -5.72 -18.77
N GLY A 177 3.44 -6.64 -18.87
CA GLY A 177 3.20 -7.44 -20.06
C GLY A 177 2.41 -6.68 -21.13
N TYR A 178 2.46 -7.21 -22.35
CA TYR A 178 1.59 -6.79 -23.46
C TYR A 178 0.99 -8.01 -24.15
N PHE A 179 -0.16 -7.84 -24.80
CA PHE A 179 -0.87 -8.94 -25.46
C PHE A 179 -1.77 -8.42 -26.58
N LYS A 180 -2.22 -9.31 -27.46
CA LYS A 180 -3.23 -8.98 -28.47
C LYS A 180 -4.63 -9.02 -27.86
N ALA A 181 -5.41 -7.96 -28.09
CA ALA A 181 -6.83 -7.90 -27.74
C ALA A 181 -7.61 -9.04 -28.40
N SER A 182 -8.70 -9.46 -27.76
CA SER A 182 -9.62 -10.46 -28.32
C SER A 182 -10.16 -10.06 -29.70
N ASP A 183 -10.70 -11.04 -30.43
CA ASP A 183 -11.32 -10.80 -31.75
C ASP A 183 -12.62 -9.97 -31.66
N THR A 184 -13.22 -9.91 -30.47
CA THR A 184 -14.46 -9.17 -30.18
C THR A 184 -14.30 -8.37 -28.88
N PRO A 185 -13.44 -7.33 -28.87
CA PRO A 185 -13.28 -6.49 -27.69
C PRO A 185 -14.59 -5.74 -27.41
N SER A 186 -14.97 -5.67 -26.13
CA SER A 186 -16.23 -5.02 -25.72
C SER A 186 -16.08 -3.52 -25.46
N ASP A 187 -14.90 -2.95 -25.77
CA ASP A 187 -14.57 -1.53 -25.69
C ASP A 187 -14.19 -0.97 -27.07
N ARG A 188 -13.40 0.11 -27.12
CA ARG A 188 -12.95 0.75 -28.37
C ARG A 188 -11.61 0.22 -28.87
N SER A 189 -11.09 -0.87 -28.30
CA SER A 189 -9.82 -1.46 -28.69
C SER A 189 -9.92 -2.11 -30.09
N LEU A 190 -8.83 -2.08 -30.84
CA LEU A 190 -8.76 -2.72 -32.15
C LEU A 190 -8.71 -4.25 -31.96
N PRO A 191 -9.61 -5.04 -32.60
CA PRO A 191 -9.51 -6.50 -32.59
C PRO A 191 -8.12 -6.96 -33.05
N GLY A 192 -7.47 -7.82 -32.25
CA GLY A 192 -6.10 -8.28 -32.51
C GLY A 192 -4.99 -7.22 -32.35
N GLY A 193 -5.32 -5.98 -31.99
CA GLY A 193 -4.37 -4.93 -31.68
C GLY A 193 -3.65 -5.17 -30.35
N TYR A 194 -2.47 -4.57 -30.16
CA TYR A 194 -1.72 -4.72 -28.91
C TYR A 194 -2.29 -3.86 -27.79
N VAL A 195 -2.46 -4.49 -26.62
CA VAL A 195 -2.78 -3.86 -25.34
C VAL A 195 -1.51 -3.92 -24.48
N PHE A 196 -1.14 -2.78 -23.91
CA PHE A 196 0.03 -2.64 -23.04
C PHE A 196 -0.43 -2.31 -21.63
N THR A 197 -0.14 -3.19 -20.67
CA THR A 197 -0.52 -2.98 -19.26
C THR A 197 0.15 -1.74 -18.66
N CYS A 198 1.33 -1.35 -19.16
CA CYS A 198 2.05 -0.12 -18.79
C CYS A 198 1.36 1.19 -19.22
N LEU A 199 0.24 1.13 -19.94
CA LEU A 199 -0.57 2.29 -20.29
C LEU A 199 -1.78 2.47 -19.38
N SER A 200 -2.08 1.50 -18.52
CA SER A 200 -3.14 1.60 -17.53
C SER A 200 -2.60 2.27 -16.27
N HIS A 201 -3.16 3.43 -15.93
CA HIS A 201 -2.89 4.11 -14.67
C HIS A 201 -3.17 3.18 -13.48
N ASP A 202 -4.27 2.43 -13.55
CA ASP A 202 -4.73 1.54 -12.49
C ASP A 202 -3.74 0.42 -12.23
N ILE A 203 -3.27 -0.25 -13.29
CA ILE A 203 -2.30 -1.34 -13.18
C ILE A 203 -0.97 -0.80 -12.65
N ILE A 204 -0.47 0.33 -13.16
CA ILE A 204 0.77 0.94 -12.62
C ILE A 204 0.60 1.29 -11.13
N SER A 205 -0.52 1.91 -10.76
CA SER A 205 -0.80 2.28 -9.37
C SER A 205 -0.89 1.07 -8.47
N HIS A 206 -1.48 -0.02 -8.95
CA HIS A 206 -1.62 -1.27 -8.23
C HIS A 206 -0.24 -1.88 -7.92
N GLU A 207 0.59 -2.08 -8.95
CA GLU A 207 1.91 -2.71 -8.79
C GLU A 207 2.89 -1.87 -7.96
N VAL A 208 2.89 -0.54 -8.15
CA VAL A 208 3.73 0.36 -7.34
C VAL A 208 3.30 0.32 -5.88
N THR A 209 2.01 0.13 -5.60
CA THR A 209 1.52 -0.02 -4.22
C THR A 209 2.05 -1.29 -3.57
N HIS A 210 2.17 -2.41 -4.30
CA HIS A 210 2.81 -3.61 -3.77
C HIS A 210 4.27 -3.36 -3.38
N ALA A 211 5.05 -2.71 -4.25
CA ALA A 211 6.45 -2.37 -3.97
C ALA A 211 6.60 -1.45 -2.74
N LEU A 212 5.71 -0.47 -2.60
CA LEU A 212 5.69 0.43 -1.45
C LEU A 212 5.28 -0.29 -0.16
N LEU A 213 4.26 -1.15 -0.22
CA LEU A 213 3.80 -1.89 0.95
C LEU A 213 4.84 -2.90 1.44
N ASP A 214 5.53 -3.58 0.53
CA ASP A 214 6.65 -4.47 0.82
C ASP A 214 7.79 -3.73 1.56
N GLY A 215 8.11 -2.52 1.12
CA GLY A 215 9.09 -1.66 1.80
C GLY A 215 8.62 -1.13 3.16
N LEU A 216 7.34 -0.78 3.30
CA LEU A 216 6.78 -0.31 4.57
C LEU A 216 6.65 -1.43 5.62
N ARG A 217 6.38 -2.66 5.18
CA ARG A 217 6.08 -3.82 6.02
C ARG A 217 6.80 -5.08 5.50
N PRO A 218 8.06 -5.32 5.92
CA PRO A 218 8.89 -6.41 5.39
C PRO A 218 8.30 -7.82 5.55
N CYS A 219 7.38 -7.99 6.50
CA CYS A 219 6.79 -9.26 6.87
C CYS A 219 5.38 -9.47 6.28
N PHE A 220 4.89 -8.56 5.46
CA PHE A 220 3.57 -8.63 4.83
C PHE A 220 3.57 -9.44 3.53
N SER A 221 4.72 -9.58 2.86
CA SER A 221 4.88 -10.46 1.69
C SER A 221 4.85 -11.96 2.02
N LEU A 222 4.75 -12.33 3.30
CA LEU A 222 4.65 -13.72 3.76
C LEU A 222 3.18 -14.15 3.85
N PRO A 223 2.73 -15.12 3.02
CA PRO A 223 1.33 -15.58 3.01
C PRO A 223 1.04 -16.45 4.24
N LEU A 224 0.79 -15.79 5.37
CA LEU A 224 0.59 -16.44 6.68
C LEU A 224 -0.87 -16.84 6.94
N SER A 225 -1.81 -16.20 6.27
CA SER A 225 -3.26 -16.45 6.24
C SER A 225 -3.85 -15.93 4.94
N VAL A 226 -5.10 -16.30 4.61
CA VAL A 226 -5.82 -15.83 3.40
C VAL A 226 -5.96 -14.31 3.34
N ASP A 227 -6.10 -13.66 4.50
CA ASP A 227 -6.25 -12.20 4.58
C ASP A 227 -5.01 -11.43 4.14
N VAL A 228 -3.81 -12.04 4.17
CA VAL A 228 -2.58 -11.35 3.81
C VAL A 228 -2.56 -11.01 2.32
N PRO A 229 -2.59 -11.98 1.37
CA PRO A 229 -2.66 -11.66 -0.05
C PRO A 229 -3.92 -10.86 -0.40
N ALA A 230 -5.07 -11.17 0.19
CA ALA A 230 -6.30 -10.41 -0.04
C ALA A 230 -6.20 -8.93 0.40
N PHE A 231 -5.48 -8.65 1.48
CA PHE A 231 -5.20 -7.29 1.92
C PHE A 231 -4.30 -6.54 0.93
N HIS A 232 -3.27 -7.21 0.39
CA HIS A 232 -2.41 -6.62 -0.64
C HIS A 232 -3.21 -6.20 -1.88
N GLU A 233 -4.03 -7.10 -2.42
CA GLU A 233 -4.91 -6.81 -3.56
C GLU A 233 -5.85 -5.63 -3.25
N ALA A 234 -6.56 -5.70 -2.12
CA ALA A 234 -7.51 -4.68 -1.72
C ALA A 234 -6.86 -3.30 -1.53
N PHE A 235 -5.70 -3.27 -0.88
CA PHE A 235 -4.99 -2.02 -0.60
C PHE A 235 -4.49 -1.37 -1.89
N ALA A 236 -3.91 -2.16 -2.81
CA ALA A 236 -3.47 -1.69 -4.11
C ALA A 236 -4.64 -1.16 -4.98
N ASP A 237 -5.79 -1.85 -4.96
CA ASP A 237 -7.02 -1.38 -5.60
C ASP A 237 -7.56 -0.07 -5.00
N LEU A 238 -7.57 0.05 -3.66
CA LEU A 238 -8.01 1.27 -2.98
C LEU A 238 -7.13 2.47 -3.35
N VAL A 239 -5.82 2.29 -3.44
CA VAL A 239 -4.91 3.35 -3.91
C VAL A 239 -5.27 3.73 -5.34
N ALA A 240 -5.42 2.77 -6.26
CA ALA A 240 -5.77 3.05 -7.65
C ALA A 240 -7.11 3.80 -7.79
N ILE A 241 -8.16 3.33 -7.11
CA ILE A 241 -9.51 3.95 -7.12
C ILE A 241 -9.46 5.39 -6.60
N PHE A 242 -8.86 5.61 -5.43
CA PHE A 242 -8.84 6.97 -4.86
C PHE A 242 -8.00 7.94 -5.68
N GLN A 243 -7.06 7.47 -6.50
CA GLN A 243 -6.31 8.30 -7.43
C GLN A 243 -7.15 8.80 -8.61
N HIS A 244 -8.24 8.12 -9.01
CA HIS A 244 -9.16 8.64 -10.04
C HIS A 244 -9.74 10.00 -9.65
N PHE A 245 -9.96 10.21 -8.35
CA PHE A 245 -10.49 11.46 -7.79
C PHE A 245 -9.47 12.60 -7.74
N SER A 246 -8.21 12.34 -8.08
CA SER A 246 -7.18 13.37 -8.23
C SER A 246 -7.31 14.14 -9.56
N TYR A 247 -8.01 13.57 -10.56
CA TYR A 247 -8.13 14.14 -11.90
C TYR A 247 -9.43 14.92 -12.08
N ARG A 248 -9.34 16.25 -12.03
CA ARG A 248 -10.50 17.17 -12.07
C ARG A 248 -11.44 16.91 -13.25
N GLU A 249 -10.91 16.78 -14.46
CA GLU A 249 -11.74 16.63 -15.67
C GLU A 249 -12.51 15.31 -15.69
N VAL A 250 -11.84 14.20 -15.29
CA VAL A 250 -12.49 12.89 -15.13
C VAL A 250 -13.60 13.00 -14.10
N LEU A 251 -13.32 13.60 -12.95
CA LEU A 251 -14.26 13.72 -11.85
C LEU A 251 -15.50 14.58 -12.20
N ILE A 252 -15.32 15.69 -12.92
CA ILE A 252 -16.43 16.52 -13.42
C ILE A 252 -17.27 15.73 -14.44
N ALA A 253 -16.62 15.03 -15.38
CA ALA A 253 -17.31 14.20 -16.37
C ALA A 253 -18.11 13.07 -15.69
N SER A 254 -17.53 12.40 -14.70
CA SER A 254 -18.19 11.37 -13.91
C SER A 254 -19.38 11.91 -13.13
N ILE A 255 -19.24 13.04 -12.43
CA ILE A 255 -20.33 13.68 -11.66
C ILE A 255 -21.48 14.10 -12.56
N ARG A 256 -21.17 14.61 -13.75
CA ARG A 256 -22.19 14.94 -14.75
C ARG A 256 -22.97 13.69 -15.16
N ARG A 257 -22.26 12.61 -15.49
CA ARG A 257 -22.87 11.36 -15.96
C ARG A 257 -23.71 10.66 -14.89
N CYS A 258 -23.25 10.65 -13.64
CA CYS A 258 -23.97 10.05 -12.53
C CYS A 258 -24.96 10.99 -11.84
N LYS A 259 -25.14 12.21 -12.36
CA LYS A 259 -26.04 13.25 -11.81
C LYS A 259 -25.83 13.48 -10.31
N GLY A 260 -24.57 13.45 -9.87
CA GLY A 260 -24.18 13.65 -8.47
C GLY A 260 -24.22 12.41 -7.58
N ASN A 261 -24.72 11.27 -8.06
CA ASN A 261 -24.66 10.01 -7.30
C ASN A 261 -23.35 9.27 -7.57
N LEU A 262 -22.35 9.45 -6.71
CA LEU A 262 -21.03 8.81 -6.88
C LEU A 262 -21.09 7.28 -6.93
N LEU A 263 -22.09 6.64 -6.31
CA LEU A 263 -22.24 5.18 -6.38
C LEU A 263 -22.59 4.66 -7.77
N GLN A 264 -22.97 5.54 -8.69
CA GLN A 264 -23.28 5.21 -10.08
C GLN A 264 -22.17 5.65 -11.05
N ALA A 265 -21.03 6.15 -10.54
CA ALA A 265 -19.95 6.67 -11.34
C ALA A 265 -18.94 5.58 -11.73
N SER A 266 -19.26 4.78 -12.75
CA SER A 266 -18.41 3.64 -13.18
C SER A 266 -16.94 4.00 -13.46
N LEU A 267 -16.68 5.18 -14.03
CA LEU A 267 -15.31 5.67 -14.29
C LEU A 267 -14.48 5.91 -13.02
N LEU A 268 -15.11 6.06 -11.85
CA LEU A 268 -14.44 6.29 -10.57
C LEU A 268 -14.42 5.05 -9.69
N THR A 269 -15.16 4.01 -10.07
CA THR A 269 -15.41 2.85 -9.21
C THR A 269 -14.92 1.56 -9.85
N GLN A 270 -14.59 1.56 -11.14
CA GLN A 270 -14.12 0.38 -11.87
C GLN A 270 -12.64 0.47 -12.18
N LEU A 271 -11.94 -0.66 -12.07
CA LEU A 271 -10.50 -0.76 -12.27
C LEU A 271 -10.14 -1.55 -13.54
N ALA A 272 -9.14 -1.05 -14.25
CA ALA A 272 -8.55 -1.67 -15.44
C ALA A 272 -9.62 -2.06 -16.49
N GLN A 273 -10.41 -1.08 -16.93
CA GLN A 273 -11.54 -1.28 -17.85
C GLN A 273 -11.07 -1.89 -19.17
N GLN A 274 -10.06 -1.30 -19.82
CA GLN A 274 -9.53 -1.83 -21.08
C GLN A 274 -9.05 -3.27 -20.94
N PHE A 275 -8.38 -3.61 -19.84
CA PHE A 275 -7.85 -4.96 -19.61
C PHE A 275 -8.98 -5.99 -19.52
N GLY A 276 -10.03 -5.71 -18.74
CA GLY A 276 -11.18 -6.61 -18.64
C GLY A 276 -11.89 -6.81 -19.99
N HIS A 277 -12.16 -5.71 -20.71
CA HIS A 277 -12.87 -5.75 -21.99
C HIS A 277 -12.11 -6.44 -23.14
N THR A 278 -10.77 -6.45 -23.07
CA THR A 278 -9.91 -7.02 -24.12
C THR A 278 -9.44 -8.45 -23.86
N THR A 279 -9.67 -8.96 -22.64
CA THR A 279 -9.36 -10.35 -22.24
C THR A 279 -10.54 -11.31 -22.37
N GLY A 280 -11.70 -10.85 -22.87
CA GLY A 280 -12.91 -11.66 -23.03
C GLY A 280 -13.85 -11.63 -21.83
N LYS A 281 -13.56 -10.83 -20.79
CA LYS A 281 -14.51 -10.51 -19.73
C LYS A 281 -15.46 -9.41 -20.23
N ASN A 282 -16.77 -9.55 -19.96
CA ASN A 282 -17.78 -8.54 -20.30
C ASN A 282 -17.82 -7.41 -19.25
N GLY A 283 -16.71 -6.69 -19.05
CA GLY A 283 -16.62 -5.62 -18.05
C GLY A 283 -15.20 -5.33 -17.56
N PRO A 284 -15.03 -4.42 -16.58
CA PRO A 284 -13.74 -4.13 -15.95
C PRO A 284 -13.16 -5.36 -15.25
N LEU A 285 -11.86 -5.31 -14.96
CA LEU A 285 -11.22 -6.39 -14.19
C LEU A 285 -11.81 -6.47 -12.77
N ARG A 286 -12.03 -5.32 -12.12
CA ARG A 286 -12.59 -5.22 -10.76
C ARG A 286 -13.51 -4.01 -10.62
N ASN A 287 -14.42 -4.06 -9.64
CA ASN A 287 -15.34 -2.97 -9.30
C ASN A 287 -15.35 -2.75 -7.78
N ALA A 288 -15.15 -1.49 -7.36
CA ALA A 288 -15.21 -1.02 -5.99
C ALA A 288 -16.62 -1.06 -5.38
N ILE A 289 -17.62 -1.17 -6.26
CA ILE A 289 -19.02 -1.17 -5.91
C ILE A 289 -19.61 -2.55 -6.16
N GLU A 290 -20.21 -3.09 -5.11
CA GLU A 290 -21.00 -4.31 -5.19
C GLU A 290 -22.32 -4.07 -5.93
N ILE A 291 -22.77 -5.10 -6.64
CA ILE A 291 -24.00 -5.02 -7.44
C ILE A 291 -25.24 -4.83 -6.54
N ASN A 292 -25.20 -5.32 -5.29
CA ASN A 292 -26.30 -5.20 -4.32
C ASN A 292 -25.83 -4.53 -3.02
N PHE A 293 -26.18 -3.24 -2.85
CA PHE A 293 -25.88 -2.48 -1.63
C PHE A 293 -26.77 -2.82 -0.43
N GLU A 294 -27.94 -3.40 -0.63
CA GLU A 294 -28.84 -3.76 0.48
C GLU A 294 -28.31 -4.99 1.23
N GLN A 295 -27.75 -5.94 0.48
CA GLN A 295 -27.16 -7.17 1.01
C GLN A 295 -25.72 -7.31 0.52
N PRO A 296 -24.76 -6.64 1.18
CA PRO A 296 -23.39 -6.69 0.74
C PRO A 296 -22.79 -8.09 0.94
N ARG A 297 -21.80 -8.42 0.10
CA ARG A 297 -21.03 -9.66 0.18
C ARG A 297 -20.34 -9.74 1.54
N GLN A 298 -20.55 -10.86 2.22
CA GLN A 298 -19.99 -11.09 3.55
C GLN A 298 -18.59 -11.69 3.45
N TYR A 299 -17.70 -11.28 4.36
CA TYR A 299 -16.39 -11.87 4.54
C TYR A 299 -16.52 -13.37 4.83
N LYS A 300 -15.84 -14.19 4.03
CA LYS A 300 -15.66 -15.62 4.27
C LYS A 300 -14.23 -16.04 3.89
N PRO A 301 -13.52 -16.78 4.76
CA PRO A 301 -12.09 -17.06 4.59
C PRO A 301 -11.79 -18.10 3.48
N ASP A 302 -12.81 -18.74 2.91
CA ASP A 302 -12.71 -19.69 1.80
C ASP A 302 -12.85 -19.04 0.43
N LEU A 303 -13.11 -17.73 0.37
CA LEU A 303 -13.13 -16.98 -0.89
C LEU A 303 -11.74 -16.89 -1.51
N GLU A 304 -11.73 -16.80 -2.83
CA GLU A 304 -10.54 -16.50 -3.61
C GLU A 304 -9.98 -15.11 -3.22
N VAL A 305 -8.65 -14.93 -3.26
CA VAL A 305 -7.99 -13.77 -2.65
C VAL A 305 -8.42 -12.42 -3.25
N HIS A 306 -8.68 -12.35 -4.55
CA HIS A 306 -9.16 -11.14 -5.20
C HIS A 306 -10.62 -10.86 -4.83
N GLU A 307 -11.46 -11.91 -4.75
CA GLU A 307 -12.83 -11.78 -4.27
C GLU A 307 -12.89 -11.32 -2.81
N LEU A 308 -12.03 -11.87 -1.96
CA LEU A 308 -11.93 -11.49 -0.56
C LEU A 308 -11.44 -10.05 -0.43
N GLY A 309 -10.45 -9.66 -1.23
CA GLY A 309 -9.96 -8.28 -1.30
C GLY A 309 -11.05 -7.29 -1.70
N SER A 310 -11.91 -7.63 -2.66
CA SER A 310 -13.01 -6.77 -3.12
C SER A 310 -13.99 -6.38 -2.01
N ILE A 311 -14.15 -7.22 -0.98
CA ILE A 311 -15.00 -6.94 0.19
C ILE A 311 -14.41 -5.77 1.01
N LEU A 312 -13.10 -5.73 1.21
CA LEU A 312 -12.43 -4.64 1.92
C LEU A 312 -12.49 -3.33 1.11
N VAL A 313 -12.27 -3.41 -0.20
CA VAL A 313 -12.41 -2.24 -1.10
C VAL A 313 -13.82 -1.65 -0.99
N SER A 314 -14.83 -2.50 -1.08
CA SER A 314 -16.24 -2.11 -1.03
C SER A 314 -16.63 -1.51 0.33
N ALA A 315 -16.10 -2.06 1.43
CA ALA A 315 -16.33 -1.50 2.78
C ALA A 315 -15.84 -0.05 2.88
N LEU A 316 -14.61 0.23 2.44
CA LEU A 316 -14.02 1.56 2.53
C LEU A 316 -14.66 2.54 1.53
N PHE A 317 -15.00 2.06 0.33
CA PHE A 317 -15.68 2.90 -0.65
C PHE A 317 -17.11 3.27 -0.22
N GLU A 318 -17.83 2.35 0.43
CA GLU A 318 -19.14 2.64 1.01
C GLU A 318 -19.03 3.72 2.10
N ALA A 319 -18.07 3.60 3.02
CA ALA A 319 -17.82 4.62 4.04
C ALA A 319 -17.50 5.98 3.39
N PHE A 320 -16.66 6.00 2.35
CA PHE A 320 -16.38 7.20 1.56
C PHE A 320 -17.65 7.83 0.97
N ALA A 321 -18.53 7.02 0.36
CA ALA A 321 -19.77 7.49 -0.24
C ALA A 321 -20.74 8.08 0.80
N GLN A 322 -20.88 7.43 1.96
CA GLN A 322 -21.68 7.93 3.07
C GLN A 322 -21.19 9.30 3.55
N ILE A 323 -19.87 9.47 3.74
CA ILE A 323 -19.30 10.75 4.16
C ILE A 323 -19.44 11.81 3.06
N PHE A 324 -19.31 11.42 1.78
CA PHE A 324 -19.54 12.32 0.66
C PHE A 324 -20.97 12.86 0.66
N GLU A 325 -21.96 11.99 0.83
CA GLU A 325 -23.37 12.37 0.93
C GLU A 325 -23.60 13.36 2.08
N ARG A 326 -23.12 13.04 3.30
CA ARG A 326 -23.20 13.95 4.46
C ARG A 326 -22.58 15.32 4.17
N LYS A 327 -21.37 15.36 3.60
CA LYS A 327 -20.64 16.61 3.31
C LYS A 327 -21.23 17.42 2.15
N SER A 328 -21.91 16.75 1.22
CA SER A 328 -22.51 17.37 0.03
C SER A 328 -23.96 17.80 0.24
N ALA A 329 -24.69 17.20 1.19
CA ALA A 329 -26.11 17.41 1.43
C ALA A 329 -26.52 18.89 1.56
N ARG A 330 -25.69 19.73 2.18
CA ARG A 330 -25.96 21.18 2.29
C ARG A 330 -25.96 21.90 0.94
N TYR A 331 -25.08 21.51 0.02
CA TYR A 331 -24.99 22.12 -1.30
C TYR A 331 -26.14 21.65 -2.18
N ILE A 332 -26.52 20.37 -2.04
CA ILE A 332 -27.71 19.83 -2.69
C ILE A 332 -28.95 20.59 -2.21
N ARG A 333 -29.14 20.78 -0.90
CA ARG A 333 -30.26 21.58 -0.37
C ARG A 333 -30.24 23.02 -0.88
N LEU A 334 -29.07 23.65 -0.95
CA LEU A 334 -28.94 25.01 -1.49
C LEU A 334 -29.34 25.07 -2.97
N ALA A 335 -28.94 24.09 -3.77
CA ALA A 335 -29.27 24.01 -5.19
C ALA A 335 -30.73 23.57 -5.47
N THR A 336 -31.45 23.11 -4.45
CA THR A 336 -32.80 22.50 -4.59
C THR A 336 -33.85 23.22 -3.75
N ASN A 337 -33.59 24.48 -3.34
CA ASN A 337 -34.48 25.28 -2.49
C ASN A 337 -34.91 24.54 -1.21
N GLY A 338 -33.99 23.76 -0.64
CA GLY A 338 -34.16 23.06 0.63
C GLY A 338 -34.71 21.64 0.55
N CYS A 339 -35.22 21.16 -0.60
CA CYS A 339 -35.83 19.83 -0.66
C CYS A 339 -34.81 18.68 -0.56
N GLY A 340 -33.55 18.92 -0.96
CA GLY A 340 -32.50 17.91 -0.94
C GLY A 340 -32.58 16.90 -2.09
N ILE A 341 -33.55 17.06 -2.99
CA ILE A 341 -33.77 16.18 -4.15
C ILE A 341 -33.37 16.95 -5.40
N LEU A 342 -32.38 16.43 -6.12
CA LEU A 342 -31.91 17.04 -7.36
C LEU A 342 -33.02 17.00 -8.43
N PRO A 343 -33.31 18.13 -9.10
CA PRO A 343 -34.33 18.16 -10.15
C PRO A 343 -33.94 17.24 -11.31
N PRO A 344 -34.92 16.77 -12.10
CA PRO A 344 -34.62 16.02 -13.31
C PRO A 344 -33.85 16.93 -14.29
N GLY A 345 -32.77 16.39 -14.86
CA GLY A 345 -31.92 17.10 -15.83
C GLY A 345 -30.46 17.12 -15.41
N ASP A 346 -29.70 18.03 -16.01
CA ASP A 346 -28.30 18.24 -15.68
C ASP A 346 -28.14 19.15 -14.47
N LEU A 347 -27.14 18.86 -13.63
CA LEU A 347 -26.71 19.74 -12.56
C LEU A 347 -26.12 21.02 -13.14
N SER A 348 -26.27 22.15 -12.45
CA SER A 348 -25.55 23.36 -12.84
C SER A 348 -24.04 23.11 -12.85
N HIS A 349 -23.32 23.76 -13.77
CA HIS A 349 -21.88 23.56 -13.89
C HIS A 349 -21.15 23.87 -12.57
N ASP A 350 -21.56 24.93 -11.88
CA ASP A 350 -20.98 25.30 -10.58
C ASP A 350 -21.19 24.24 -9.51
N LEU A 351 -22.37 23.60 -9.48
CA LEU A 351 -22.62 22.48 -8.57
C LEU A 351 -21.77 21.27 -8.93
N GLN A 352 -21.60 20.95 -10.22
CA GLN A 352 -20.72 19.86 -10.67
C GLN A 352 -19.28 20.10 -10.20
N VAL A 353 -18.75 21.31 -10.39
CA VAL A 353 -17.40 21.71 -9.96
C VAL A 353 -17.26 21.61 -8.45
N LEU A 354 -18.23 22.12 -7.69
CA LEU A 354 -18.19 22.09 -6.24
C LEU A 354 -18.20 20.66 -5.71
N LEU A 355 -19.07 19.80 -6.24
CA LEU A 355 -19.13 18.38 -5.86
C LEU A 355 -17.82 17.66 -6.22
N ALA A 356 -17.22 17.97 -7.37
CA ALA A 356 -15.93 17.41 -7.77
C ALA A 356 -14.82 17.79 -6.79
N GLU A 357 -14.73 19.06 -6.40
CA GLU A 357 -13.74 19.51 -5.43
C GLU A 357 -13.92 18.86 -4.05
N LYS A 358 -15.17 18.64 -3.63
CA LYS A 358 -15.47 17.93 -2.37
C LYS A 358 -15.11 16.46 -2.44
N ALA A 359 -15.44 15.78 -3.53
CA ALA A 359 -15.10 14.38 -3.74
C ALA A 359 -13.57 14.19 -3.79
N SER A 360 -12.85 15.05 -4.51
CA SER A 360 -11.38 15.01 -4.60
C SER A 360 -10.70 15.19 -3.24
N LYS A 361 -11.12 16.20 -2.46
CA LYS A 361 -10.60 16.43 -1.10
C LYS A 361 -10.90 15.25 -0.18
N LEU A 362 -12.10 14.69 -0.27
CA LEU A 362 -12.51 13.56 0.55
C LEU A 362 -11.73 12.28 0.20
N ALA A 363 -11.55 11.98 -1.08
CA ALA A 363 -10.80 10.82 -1.55
C ALA A 363 -9.34 10.89 -1.09
N ARG A 364 -8.71 12.08 -1.18
CA ARG A 364 -7.37 12.30 -0.65
C ARG A 364 -7.28 12.05 0.85
N GLN A 365 -8.30 12.46 1.62
CA GLN A 365 -8.36 12.22 3.06
C GLN A 365 -8.50 10.72 3.38
N PHE A 366 -9.41 10.01 2.70
CA PHE A 366 -9.56 8.56 2.85
C PHE A 366 -8.29 7.81 2.49
N LEU A 367 -7.65 8.15 1.37
CA LEU A 367 -6.36 7.59 0.97
C LEU A 367 -5.28 7.84 2.04
N THR A 368 -5.23 9.06 2.60
CA THR A 368 -4.30 9.39 3.68
C THR A 368 -4.54 8.54 4.92
N ILE A 369 -5.80 8.33 5.33
CA ILE A 369 -6.16 7.45 6.45
C ILE A 369 -5.71 6.01 6.16
N CYS A 370 -6.01 5.50 4.96
CA CYS A 370 -5.65 4.14 4.55
C CYS A 370 -4.13 3.91 4.57
N ILE A 371 -3.34 4.86 4.06
CA ILE A 371 -1.88 4.77 4.05
C ILE A 371 -1.31 4.90 5.47
N ARG A 372 -1.79 5.85 6.28
CA ARG A 372 -1.33 6.01 7.68
C ARG A 372 -1.67 4.80 8.54
N ALA A 373 -2.79 4.14 8.29
CA ALA A 373 -3.18 2.93 9.00
C ALA A 373 -2.16 1.79 8.87
N ILE A 374 -1.35 1.75 7.80
CA ILE A 374 -0.26 0.78 7.66
C ILE A 374 0.67 0.85 8.88
N ASP A 375 0.98 2.06 9.37
CA ASP A 375 1.82 2.28 10.55
C ASP A 375 1.22 1.75 11.87
N TYR A 376 -0.09 1.48 11.89
CA TYR A 376 -0.85 0.92 13.01
C TYR A 376 -1.28 -0.54 12.80
N CYS A 377 -0.74 -1.21 11.78
CA CYS A 377 -0.98 -2.63 11.61
C CYS A 377 -0.02 -3.45 12.49
N PRO A 378 -0.40 -4.67 12.90
CA PRO A 378 0.53 -5.62 13.49
C PRO A 378 1.69 -5.91 12.52
N PRO A 379 2.85 -6.38 12.99
CA PRO A 379 4.05 -6.50 12.16
C PRO A 379 3.99 -7.68 11.18
N THR A 380 2.97 -8.54 11.28
CA THR A 380 2.84 -9.76 10.47
C THR A 380 1.43 -10.33 10.54
N ALA A 381 1.04 -11.14 9.55
CA ALA A 381 -0.22 -11.90 9.56
C ALA A 381 -1.44 -11.00 9.87
N ILE A 382 -1.51 -9.88 9.15
CA ILE A 382 -2.61 -8.93 9.19
C ILE A 382 -3.92 -9.64 8.81
N ASN A 383 -4.99 -9.29 9.51
CA ASN A 383 -6.36 -9.57 9.07
C ASN A 383 -7.13 -8.26 8.89
N PHE A 384 -8.28 -8.32 8.22
CA PHE A 384 -9.09 -7.12 7.96
C PHE A 384 -9.59 -6.45 9.25
N GLY A 385 -9.84 -7.21 10.32
CA GLY A 385 -10.18 -6.65 11.63
C GLY A 385 -9.02 -5.89 12.28
N ASP A 386 -7.78 -6.34 12.10
CA ASP A 386 -6.59 -5.61 12.55
C ASP A 386 -6.47 -4.29 11.76
N TYR A 387 -6.75 -4.32 10.45
CA TYR A 387 -6.74 -3.12 9.62
C TYR A 387 -7.85 -2.13 10.01
N LEU A 388 -9.05 -2.60 10.35
CA LEU A 388 -10.10 -1.75 10.92
C LEU A 388 -9.59 -0.98 12.14
N ARG A 389 -9.02 -1.70 13.12
CA ARG A 389 -8.46 -1.07 14.31
C ARG A 389 -7.35 -0.06 13.98
N ALA A 390 -6.53 -0.39 12.98
CA ALA A 390 -5.48 0.48 12.49
C ALA A 390 -6.03 1.77 11.86
N LEU A 391 -7.08 1.68 11.04
CA LEU A 391 -7.77 2.84 10.44
C LEU A 391 -8.34 3.78 11.50
N ILE A 392 -9.09 3.23 12.47
CA ILE A 392 -9.71 4.01 13.55
C ILE A 392 -8.64 4.69 14.41
N THR A 393 -7.58 3.96 14.77
CA THR A 393 -6.50 4.52 15.61
C THR A 393 -5.68 5.58 14.87
N ALA A 394 -5.37 5.35 13.58
CA ALA A 394 -4.56 6.27 12.78
C ALA A 394 -5.27 7.62 12.56
N ASP A 395 -6.58 7.59 12.34
CA ASP A 395 -7.40 8.79 12.22
C ASP A 395 -7.57 9.49 13.58
N TYR A 396 -7.91 8.75 14.64
CA TYR A 396 -8.07 9.28 15.99
C TYR A 396 -6.83 10.04 16.50
N ASP A 397 -5.64 9.50 16.26
CA ASP A 397 -4.38 10.13 16.68
C ASP A 397 -4.12 11.49 16.02
N VAL A 398 -4.75 11.78 14.88
CA VAL A 398 -4.58 13.02 14.11
C VAL A 398 -5.75 13.97 14.33
N LEU A 399 -6.97 13.44 14.38
CA LEU A 399 -8.20 14.19 14.56
C LEU A 399 -9.12 13.46 15.56
N PRO A 400 -8.93 13.70 16.88
CA PRO A 400 -9.79 13.10 17.90
C PRO A 400 -11.27 13.50 17.76
N ASP A 401 -11.53 14.74 17.35
CA ASP A 401 -12.89 15.28 17.15
C ASP A 401 -13.40 15.01 15.73
N ASP A 402 -14.05 13.86 15.55
CA ASP A 402 -14.60 13.41 14.26
C ASP A 402 -16.00 13.98 14.00
N THR A 403 -16.04 15.27 13.68
CA THR A 403 -17.29 16.02 13.40
C THR A 403 -18.18 15.46 12.28
N TRP A 404 -17.64 14.62 11.39
CA TRP A 404 -18.39 14.06 10.26
C TRP A 404 -18.65 12.55 10.40
N ASP A 405 -18.18 11.96 11.50
CA ASP A 405 -18.33 10.55 11.82
C ASP A 405 -17.75 9.61 10.73
N TYR A 406 -16.53 9.92 10.29
CA TYR A 406 -15.70 9.05 9.43
C TYR A 406 -15.51 7.67 10.06
N ARG A 407 -15.15 7.66 11.36
CA ARG A 407 -14.84 6.43 12.09
C ARG A 407 -16.10 5.57 12.22
N GLY A 408 -17.25 6.15 12.54
CA GLY A 408 -18.52 5.41 12.57
C GLY A 408 -18.92 4.85 11.20
N ALA A 409 -18.73 5.61 10.11
CA ALA A 409 -19.01 5.12 8.75
C ALA A 409 -18.12 3.92 8.36
N ILE A 410 -16.83 3.96 8.70
CA ILE A 410 -15.89 2.83 8.47
C ILE A 410 -16.29 1.62 9.34
N ILE A 411 -16.61 1.84 10.61
CA ILE A 411 -17.02 0.76 11.52
C ILE A 411 -18.29 0.06 11.00
N ASP A 412 -19.30 0.82 10.60
CA ASP A 412 -20.56 0.25 10.12
C ASP A 412 -20.35 -0.52 8.80
N SER A 413 -19.57 0.02 7.86
CA SER A 413 -19.35 -0.66 6.57
C SER A 413 -18.60 -1.99 6.71
N PHE A 414 -17.68 -2.10 7.69
CA PHE A 414 -17.00 -3.35 8.05
C PHE A 414 -17.95 -4.32 8.75
N ARG A 415 -18.76 -3.83 9.70
CA ARG A 415 -19.78 -4.62 10.41
C ARG A 415 -20.76 -5.26 9.42
N ARG A 416 -21.26 -4.48 8.47
CA ARG A 416 -22.20 -4.93 7.43
C ARG A 416 -21.64 -6.07 6.57
N ARG A 417 -20.33 -6.29 6.55
CA ARG A 417 -19.63 -7.35 5.80
C ARG A 417 -19.05 -8.45 6.69
N ASN A 418 -19.44 -8.50 7.96
CA ASN A 418 -18.91 -9.44 8.95
C ASN A 418 -17.39 -9.40 9.15
N ILE A 419 -16.78 -8.21 8.96
CA ILE A 419 -15.37 -8.01 9.25
C ILE A 419 -15.22 -7.56 10.71
N TYR A 420 -14.77 -8.48 11.56
CA TYR A 420 -14.66 -8.23 13.00
C TYR A 420 -13.23 -8.44 13.52
N PRO A 421 -12.68 -7.51 14.33
CA PRO A 421 -11.45 -7.77 15.05
C PRO A 421 -11.68 -8.82 16.14
N ARG A 422 -10.69 -9.71 16.33
CA ARG A 422 -10.81 -10.84 17.27
C ARG A 422 -10.53 -10.49 18.73
N THR A 423 -9.92 -9.33 18.98
CA THR A 423 -9.38 -8.93 20.28
C THR A 423 -10.17 -7.81 20.95
N VAL A 424 -11.40 -7.55 20.48
CA VAL A 424 -12.30 -6.55 21.04
C VAL A 424 -13.60 -7.17 21.50
N THR A 425 -14.24 -6.55 22.49
CA THR A 425 -15.52 -6.98 23.05
C THR A 425 -16.72 -6.27 22.41
N SER A 426 -16.50 -5.16 21.72
CA SER A 426 -17.52 -4.37 21.02
C SER A 426 -16.91 -3.68 19.78
N LEU A 427 -17.77 -3.22 18.87
CA LEU A 427 -17.40 -2.38 17.72
C LEU A 427 -17.59 -0.88 18.01
N SER A 428 -17.46 -0.47 19.27
CA SER A 428 -17.41 0.95 19.60
C SER A 428 -16.03 1.52 19.24
N GLU A 429 -15.98 2.81 18.92
CA GLU A 429 -14.74 3.48 18.55
C GLU A 429 -13.65 3.27 19.61
N ASP A 430 -13.98 3.46 20.89
CA ASP A 430 -13.04 3.30 21.99
C ASP A 430 -12.50 1.88 22.12
N ALA A 431 -13.32 0.85 21.87
CA ALA A 431 -12.89 -0.53 21.92
C ALA A 431 -11.91 -0.89 20.78
N LEU A 432 -12.08 -0.25 19.61
CA LEU A 432 -11.26 -0.48 18.43
C LEU A 432 -9.89 0.19 18.51
N LEU A 433 -9.76 1.31 19.24
CA LEU A 433 -8.47 1.98 19.44
C LEU A 433 -7.42 1.01 20.00
N TRP A 434 -6.22 1.03 19.39
CA TRP A 434 -5.07 0.38 20.00
C TRP A 434 -4.77 1.03 21.35
N ARG A 435 -4.37 0.22 22.33
CA ARG A 435 -4.16 0.67 23.71
C ARG A 435 -2.68 0.83 24.02
N ALA A 436 -2.41 1.62 25.05
CA ALA A 436 -1.09 1.74 25.65
C ALA A 436 -0.62 0.40 26.23
N PRO A 437 0.69 0.24 26.49
CA PRO A 437 1.22 -0.95 27.15
C PRO A 437 0.45 -1.31 28.43
N ARG A 438 0.30 -2.61 28.71
CA ARG A 438 -0.41 -3.11 29.90
C ARG A 438 0.38 -2.90 31.19
N ILE A 439 1.69 -2.75 31.07
CA ILE A 439 2.62 -2.47 32.17
C ILE A 439 3.21 -1.07 32.00
N ASP A 440 3.63 -0.45 33.10
CA ASP A 440 4.34 0.83 33.02
C ASP A 440 5.77 0.58 32.49
N LEU A 441 5.99 1.00 31.25
CA LEU A 441 7.25 0.83 30.54
C LEU A 441 8.13 2.07 30.72
N PRO A 442 9.37 1.95 31.25
CA PRO A 442 10.30 3.07 31.35
C PRO A 442 10.55 3.73 29.99
N ARG A 443 10.74 5.06 29.98
CA ARG A 443 11.07 5.79 28.75
C ARG A 443 12.37 5.27 28.14
N VAL A 444 12.39 5.14 26.82
CA VAL A 444 13.59 4.82 26.06
C VAL A 444 14.30 6.12 25.68
N SER A 445 14.99 6.75 26.64
CA SER A 445 15.56 8.10 26.44
C SER A 445 16.48 8.20 25.21
N ALA A 446 17.21 7.15 24.88
CA ALA A 446 18.08 7.15 23.68
C ALA A 446 17.31 7.15 22.33
N LEU A 447 15.98 7.02 22.36
CA LEU A 447 15.05 7.12 21.22
C LEU A 447 14.10 8.31 21.35
N ASP A 448 14.31 9.21 22.32
CA ASP A 448 13.60 10.48 22.32
C ASP A 448 14.06 11.38 21.16
N PHE A 449 13.21 12.30 20.74
CA PHE A 449 13.45 13.15 19.57
C PHE A 449 14.72 13.99 19.71
N ALA A 450 15.08 14.37 20.95
CA ALA A 450 16.31 15.13 21.25
C ALA A 450 17.59 14.31 21.03
N SER A 451 17.50 12.98 21.12
CA SER A 451 18.60 12.04 20.93
C SER A 451 18.71 11.51 19.50
N LEU A 452 17.70 11.71 18.65
CA LEU A 452 17.71 11.27 17.26
C LEU A 452 18.65 12.13 16.42
N ARG A 453 19.32 11.50 15.46
CA ARG A 453 20.23 12.18 14.52
C ARG A 453 19.59 12.21 13.13
N PHE A 454 19.47 13.40 12.55
CA PHE A 454 18.82 13.59 11.25
C PHE A 454 19.80 14.18 10.24
N GLU A 455 19.66 13.77 8.98
CA GLU A 455 20.35 14.40 7.85
C GLU A 455 19.44 15.48 7.23
N GLY A 456 19.48 16.69 7.82
CA GLY A 456 18.65 17.81 7.39
C GLY A 456 17.24 17.79 7.98
N ASP A 457 16.26 17.27 7.23
CA ASP A 457 14.85 17.19 7.65
C ASP A 457 14.56 15.84 8.34
N PRO A 458 13.84 15.80 9.48
CA PRO A 458 13.41 14.56 10.13
C PRO A 458 12.56 13.60 9.29
N ALA A 459 11.99 14.07 8.17
CA ALA A 459 11.28 13.28 7.18
C ALA A 459 12.19 12.43 6.29
N HIS A 460 13.47 12.80 6.16
CA HIS A 460 14.45 12.02 5.42
C HIS A 460 14.78 10.73 6.16
N CYS A 461 15.14 9.69 5.42
CA CYS A 461 15.67 8.47 6.01
C CYS A 461 16.93 8.80 6.83
N ALA A 462 17.00 8.30 8.06
CA ALA A 462 18.21 8.39 8.86
C ALA A 462 19.35 7.60 8.20
N SER A 463 20.59 7.97 8.51
CA SER A 463 21.77 7.25 8.02
C SER A 463 21.75 5.79 8.47
N PRO A 464 22.37 4.86 7.72
CA PRO A 464 22.47 3.46 8.12
C PRO A 464 23.03 3.28 9.54
N GLN A 465 24.01 4.10 9.94
CA GLN A 465 24.59 4.06 11.29
C GLN A 465 23.56 4.45 12.35
N GLU A 466 22.80 5.51 12.11
CA GLU A 466 21.76 5.96 13.03
C GLU A 466 20.61 4.95 13.12
N LEU A 467 20.17 4.36 12.00
CA LEU A 467 19.17 3.30 11.99
C LEU A 467 19.62 2.08 12.80
N ARG A 468 20.88 1.63 12.64
CA ARG A 468 21.44 0.53 13.46
C ARG A 468 21.53 0.90 14.93
N ARG A 469 21.89 2.14 15.26
CA ARG A 469 21.88 2.62 16.66
C ARG A 469 20.48 2.52 17.25
N GLN A 470 19.48 3.09 16.59
CA GLN A 470 18.10 3.12 17.06
C GLN A 470 17.56 1.69 17.23
N ALA A 471 17.78 0.83 16.23
CA ALA A 471 17.35 -0.56 16.26
C ALA A 471 18.06 -1.37 17.35
N GLY A 472 19.35 -1.15 17.59
CA GLY A 472 20.09 -1.79 18.68
C GLY A 472 19.59 -1.39 20.07
N VAL A 473 19.26 -0.11 20.26
CA VAL A 473 18.65 0.38 21.51
C VAL A 473 17.29 -0.27 21.73
N LEU A 474 16.44 -0.32 20.69
CA LEU A 474 15.14 -0.96 20.78
C LEU A 474 15.26 -2.48 21.03
N GLY A 475 16.16 -3.16 20.32
CA GLY A 475 16.41 -4.60 20.47
C GLY A 475 16.79 -4.97 21.91
N MET A 476 17.73 -4.24 22.51
CA MET A 476 18.07 -4.41 23.92
C MET A 476 16.91 -4.11 24.87
N TYR A 477 16.06 -3.14 24.53
CA TYR A 477 14.92 -2.78 25.35
C TYR A 477 13.85 -3.89 25.35
N VAL A 478 13.48 -4.41 24.17
CA VAL A 478 12.40 -5.41 24.04
C VAL A 478 12.84 -6.81 24.47
N SER A 479 14.13 -7.13 24.38
CA SER A 479 14.67 -8.44 24.77
C SER A 479 14.86 -8.65 26.26
N ARG A 480 14.56 -7.64 27.11
CA ARG A 480 14.60 -7.83 28.56
C ARG A 480 13.52 -8.84 29.00
N PRO A 481 13.83 -9.80 29.88
CA PRO A 481 12.87 -10.83 30.30
C PRO A 481 11.51 -10.28 30.75
N GLU A 482 11.51 -9.18 31.50
CA GLU A 482 10.32 -8.49 31.99
C GLU A 482 9.49 -7.79 30.90
N HIS A 483 10.07 -7.54 29.73
CA HIS A 483 9.42 -6.85 28.61
C HIS A 483 8.90 -7.80 27.53
N LEU A 484 9.46 -9.01 27.39
CA LEU A 484 9.17 -9.93 26.28
C LEU A 484 7.66 -10.11 26.02
N ALA A 485 6.90 -10.44 27.07
CA ALA A 485 5.47 -10.69 26.95
C ALA A 485 4.67 -9.45 26.52
N GLU A 486 5.16 -8.25 26.84
CA GLU A 486 4.53 -6.99 26.43
C GLU A 486 4.69 -6.73 24.95
N PHE A 487 5.82 -7.12 24.36
CA PHE A 487 6.12 -6.98 22.93
C PHE A 487 5.70 -8.21 22.09
N GLY A 488 4.99 -9.17 22.68
CA GLY A 488 4.50 -10.36 21.99
C GLY A 488 5.60 -11.40 21.69
N LEU A 489 6.68 -11.33 22.46
CA LEU A 489 7.86 -12.20 22.39
C LEU A 489 7.82 -13.21 23.54
N VAL A 490 8.59 -14.29 23.41
CA VAL A 490 8.73 -15.33 24.43
C VAL A 490 10.19 -15.77 24.58
N ALA A 491 10.54 -16.22 25.77
CA ALA A 491 11.84 -16.84 26.04
C ALA A 491 11.91 -18.24 25.42
N ALA A 492 13.13 -18.76 25.21
CA ALA A 492 13.33 -20.07 24.58
C ALA A 492 12.80 -21.25 25.41
N ASP A 493 12.67 -21.09 26.72
CA ASP A 493 12.17 -22.06 27.68
C ASP A 493 10.70 -21.83 28.09
N ASP A 494 9.99 -20.93 27.40
CA ASP A 494 8.59 -20.61 27.68
C ASP A 494 7.68 -21.85 27.49
N ARG A 495 6.90 -22.18 28.51
CA ARG A 495 6.01 -23.36 28.53
C ARG A 495 4.99 -23.36 27.39
N ARG A 496 4.58 -22.19 26.88
CA ARG A 496 3.63 -22.05 25.77
C ARG A 496 4.18 -22.58 24.44
N LEU A 497 5.50 -22.80 24.34
CA LEU A 497 6.12 -23.37 23.14
C LEU A 497 5.85 -24.86 22.99
N GLN A 498 5.48 -25.57 24.06
CA GLN A 498 5.11 -27.01 24.00
C GLN A 498 6.16 -27.87 23.27
N GLY A 499 7.45 -27.55 23.44
CA GLY A 499 8.57 -28.25 22.81
C GLY A 499 9.05 -27.65 21.48
N ASP A 500 8.36 -26.65 20.94
CA ASP A 500 8.85 -25.84 19.80
C ASP A 500 10.05 -24.97 20.19
N SER A 501 10.75 -24.42 19.19
CA SER A 501 11.82 -23.44 19.42
C SER A 501 11.45 -22.07 18.85
N VAL A 502 12.13 -21.04 19.34
CA VAL A 502 11.99 -19.66 18.84
C VAL A 502 13.35 -19.08 18.45
N SER A 503 13.34 -18.17 17.47
CA SER A 503 14.49 -17.34 17.16
C SER A 503 14.69 -16.26 18.25
N LEU A 504 15.81 -15.54 18.16
CA LEU A 504 15.93 -14.27 18.86
C LEU A 504 14.86 -13.28 18.37
N PRO A 505 14.41 -12.34 19.23
CA PRO A 505 13.71 -11.15 18.78
C PRO A 505 14.51 -10.41 17.72
N CYS A 506 13.84 -9.97 16.67
CA CYS A 506 14.43 -9.31 15.53
C CYS A 506 13.76 -7.95 15.31
N VAL A 507 14.54 -6.87 15.36
CA VAL A 507 14.04 -5.56 14.91
C VAL A 507 14.06 -5.56 13.39
N GLN A 508 12.89 -5.37 12.78
CA GLN A 508 12.67 -5.42 11.34
C GLN A 508 12.79 -4.04 10.69
N SER A 509 12.30 -3.01 11.38
CA SER A 509 12.31 -1.64 10.90
C SER A 509 12.22 -0.65 12.09
N ILE A 510 12.74 0.55 11.90
CA ILE A 510 12.49 1.72 12.76
C ILE A 510 12.50 2.97 11.87
N ARG A 511 11.46 3.79 12.00
CA ARG A 511 11.19 4.91 11.08
C ARG A 511 10.57 6.07 11.84
N THR A 512 10.94 7.30 11.47
CA THR A 512 10.25 8.50 11.94
C THR A 512 8.82 8.52 11.41
N LEU A 513 7.87 8.91 12.23
CA LEU A 513 6.52 9.30 11.85
C LEU A 513 6.43 10.81 11.96
N ARG A 514 5.95 11.49 10.91
CA ARG A 514 5.68 12.92 10.95
C ARG A 514 4.25 13.14 10.49
N ARG A 515 3.43 13.79 11.31
CA ARG A 515 2.04 14.05 10.95
C ARG A 515 1.72 15.51 11.14
N VAL A 516 0.90 16.01 10.22
CA VAL A 516 0.34 17.34 10.29
C VAL A 516 -1.14 17.18 10.65
N GLY A 517 -1.52 17.72 11.80
CA GLY A 517 -2.89 17.82 12.25
C GLY A 517 -3.68 18.88 11.48
N PRO A 518 -5.01 18.87 11.56
CA PRO A 518 -5.86 19.87 10.91
C PRO A 518 -5.64 21.29 11.47
N ASP A 519 -5.14 21.39 12.70
CA ASP A 519 -4.70 22.63 13.36
C ASP A 519 -3.28 23.07 12.95
N GLN A 520 -2.67 22.40 11.96
CA GLN A 520 -1.28 22.57 11.52
C GLN A 520 -0.24 22.20 12.57
N SER A 521 -0.63 21.53 13.66
CA SER A 521 0.33 20.95 14.61
C SER A 521 1.13 19.84 13.93
N VAL A 522 2.42 19.76 14.24
CA VAL A 522 3.30 18.70 13.73
C VAL A 522 3.66 17.77 14.88
N THR A 523 3.31 16.49 14.74
CA THR A 523 3.69 15.45 15.70
C THR A 523 4.76 14.54 15.11
N PHE A 524 5.73 14.18 15.96
CA PHE A 524 6.83 13.29 15.61
C PHE A 524 6.81 12.08 16.53
N ASP A 525 6.68 10.88 15.97
CA ASP A 525 6.81 9.62 16.69
C ASP A 525 7.87 8.76 16.01
N LEU A 526 8.26 7.65 16.61
CA LEU A 526 8.91 6.54 15.91
C LEU A 526 7.91 5.39 15.78
N VAL A 527 7.93 4.72 14.64
CA VAL A 527 7.31 3.41 14.46
C VAL A 527 8.40 2.38 14.24
N ALA A 528 8.31 1.27 14.95
CA ALA A 528 9.24 0.17 14.80
C ALA A 528 8.52 -1.17 14.77
N GLU A 529 9.09 -2.12 14.05
CA GLU A 529 8.56 -3.48 13.97
C GLU A 529 9.55 -4.43 14.63
N VAL A 530 9.06 -5.24 15.57
CA VAL A 530 9.84 -6.29 16.22
C VAL A 530 9.13 -7.61 16.00
N THR A 531 9.84 -8.62 15.50
CA THR A 531 9.29 -9.94 15.29
C THR A 531 10.12 -11.04 15.92
N GLN A 532 9.53 -12.20 16.12
CA GLN A 532 10.20 -13.41 16.55
C GLN A 532 9.57 -14.60 15.81
N LYS A 533 10.41 -15.50 15.31
CA LYS A 533 9.98 -16.71 14.59
C LYS A 533 9.82 -17.85 15.59
N ARG A 534 8.74 -18.63 15.46
CA ARG A 534 8.55 -19.92 16.13
C ARG A 534 8.64 -21.04 15.10
N HIS A 535 9.50 -22.00 15.40
CA HIS A 535 9.72 -23.20 14.63
C HIS A 535 8.94 -24.34 15.27
N VAL A 536 7.82 -24.68 14.64
CA VAL A 536 6.91 -25.73 15.08
C VAL A 536 7.48 -27.07 14.63
N LYS A 537 7.65 -28.00 15.57
CA LYS A 537 8.15 -29.34 15.26
C LYS A 537 7.09 -30.19 14.58
N ALA A 538 7.54 -31.13 13.76
CA ALA A 538 6.67 -32.16 13.22
C ALA A 538 6.07 -32.99 14.37
N SER A 539 4.79 -33.31 14.28
CA SER A 539 4.06 -34.07 15.30
C SER A 539 2.95 -34.89 14.65
N GLY A 540 2.21 -35.67 15.45
CA GLY A 540 1.02 -36.38 14.96
C GLY A 540 -0.07 -35.45 14.39
N GLN A 541 0.02 -34.13 14.59
CA GLN A 541 -0.89 -33.13 14.04
C GLN A 541 -0.44 -32.55 12.69
N GLY A 542 0.75 -32.92 12.19
CA GLY A 542 1.22 -32.54 10.86
C GLY A 542 2.72 -32.24 10.76
N PRO A 543 3.19 -31.87 9.54
CA PRO A 543 4.59 -31.52 9.27
C PRO A 543 5.09 -30.33 10.10
N ALA A 544 6.42 -30.20 10.22
CA ALA A 544 7.04 -29.01 10.79
C ALA A 544 6.74 -27.76 9.95
N PHE A 545 6.68 -26.59 10.58
CA PHE A 545 6.55 -25.32 9.86
C PHE A 545 7.04 -24.15 10.72
N THR A 546 7.24 -22.99 10.09
CA THR A 546 7.60 -21.76 10.81
C THR A 546 6.49 -20.72 10.65
N TYR A 547 6.23 -19.97 11.71
CA TYR A 547 5.45 -18.74 11.66
C TYR A 547 6.08 -17.69 12.56
N GLN A 548 5.62 -16.44 12.45
CA GLN A 548 6.17 -15.35 13.21
C GLN A 548 5.09 -14.52 13.93
N GLY A 549 5.52 -13.86 14.99
CA GLY A 549 4.76 -12.93 15.80
C GLY A 549 5.64 -11.79 16.29
N GLY A 550 5.13 -10.95 17.16
CA GLY A 550 5.81 -9.80 17.75
C GLY A 550 4.88 -8.60 17.88
N SER A 551 5.43 -7.40 17.71
CA SER A 551 4.68 -6.16 17.80
C SER A 551 5.16 -5.05 16.86
N THR A 552 4.22 -4.18 16.51
CA THR A 552 4.53 -2.83 16.01
C THR A 552 4.48 -1.89 17.20
N VAL A 553 5.55 -1.11 17.39
CA VAL A 553 5.76 -0.24 18.56
C VAL A 553 5.75 1.20 18.10
N LEU A 554 4.87 2.02 18.68
CA LEU A 554 4.89 3.47 18.48
C LEU A 554 5.50 4.14 19.70
N ILE A 555 6.53 4.95 19.49
CA ILE A 555 7.28 5.64 20.53
C ILE A 555 7.11 7.15 20.33
N SER A 556 6.62 7.83 21.36
CA SER A 556 6.42 9.29 21.39
C SER A 556 7.75 10.06 21.28
N PRO A 557 7.72 11.38 21.00
CA PRO A 557 8.96 12.16 20.88
C PRO A 557 9.71 12.33 22.21
N VAL A 558 9.14 11.91 23.34
CA VAL A 558 9.80 11.88 24.65
C VAL A 558 10.28 10.47 25.05
N GLY A 559 10.32 9.53 24.09
CA GLY A 559 10.80 8.16 24.31
C GLY A 559 9.80 7.25 25.05
N LYS A 560 8.56 7.69 25.30
CA LYS A 560 7.51 6.84 25.91
C LYS A 560 6.85 5.96 24.83
N VAL A 561 6.70 4.66 25.11
CA VAL A 561 5.92 3.75 24.26
C VAL A 561 4.43 4.09 24.36
N ARG A 562 3.84 4.54 23.25
CA ARG A 562 2.43 4.93 23.15
C ARG A 562 1.53 3.73 22.87
N TYR A 563 1.94 2.87 21.93
CA TYR A 563 1.18 1.70 21.51
C TYR A 563 2.11 0.51 21.30
N VAL A 564 1.59 -0.68 21.64
CA VAL A 564 2.20 -1.96 21.29
C VAL A 564 1.13 -2.82 20.61
N ILE A 565 1.25 -2.94 19.29
CA ILE A 565 0.24 -3.56 18.44
C ILE A 565 0.66 -5.01 18.20
N LEU A 566 -0.03 -5.92 18.90
CA LEU A 566 0.47 -7.27 19.15
C LEU A 566 -0.05 -8.33 18.17
N LYS A 567 0.86 -9.19 17.73
CA LYS A 567 0.59 -10.55 17.27
C LYS A 567 1.54 -11.50 17.99
N SER A 568 1.24 -11.80 19.26
CA SER A 568 2.14 -12.62 20.09
C SER A 568 2.52 -13.95 19.44
N VAL A 569 3.79 -14.34 19.53
CA VAL A 569 4.28 -15.66 19.07
C VAL A 569 3.60 -16.80 19.81
N GLY A 570 3.44 -16.65 21.12
CA GLY A 570 2.75 -17.62 21.99
C GLY A 570 1.25 -17.35 22.15
N GLY A 571 0.62 -16.60 21.23
CA GLY A 571 -0.79 -16.29 21.32
C GLY A 571 -1.68 -17.49 21.00
N ASP A 572 -2.79 -17.59 21.72
CA ASP A 572 -3.76 -18.69 21.60
C ASP A 572 -4.37 -18.76 20.18
N ASP A 573 -4.72 -19.98 19.76
CA ASP A 573 -5.29 -20.35 18.46
C ASP A 573 -4.46 -19.97 17.20
N ARG A 574 -3.34 -19.25 17.34
CA ARG A 574 -2.53 -18.84 16.19
C ARG A 574 -1.91 -20.03 15.50
N LEU A 575 -1.41 -20.98 16.28
CA LEU A 575 -0.83 -22.22 15.79
C LEU A 575 -1.85 -23.03 14.98
N GLU A 576 -3.05 -23.18 15.52
CA GLU A 576 -4.14 -23.95 14.90
C GLU A 576 -4.65 -23.29 13.63
N ARG A 577 -4.88 -21.97 13.63
CA ARG A 577 -5.23 -21.23 12.42
C ARG A 577 -4.16 -21.33 11.35
N ARG A 578 -2.89 -21.28 11.74
CA ARG A 578 -1.79 -21.45 10.79
C ARG A 578 -1.78 -22.84 10.17
N ARG A 579 -2.01 -23.90 10.97
CA ARG A 579 -2.17 -25.27 10.45
C ARG A 579 -3.35 -25.37 9.50
N SER A 580 -4.52 -24.87 9.91
CA SER A 580 -5.73 -24.88 9.08
C SER A 580 -5.52 -24.19 7.74
N PHE A 581 -4.84 -23.04 7.73
CA PHE A 581 -4.49 -22.36 6.49
C PHE A 581 -3.53 -23.20 5.63
N LEU A 582 -2.44 -23.74 6.19
CA LEU A 582 -1.49 -24.59 5.45
C LEU A 582 -2.14 -25.82 4.81
N THR A 583 -3.22 -26.33 5.39
CA THR A 583 -4.00 -27.46 4.85
C THR A 583 -5.14 -27.05 3.92
N SER A 584 -5.51 -25.77 3.89
CA SER A 584 -6.59 -25.26 3.03
C SER A 584 -6.17 -25.18 1.57
N ALA A 585 -7.15 -25.18 0.65
CA ALA A 585 -6.90 -25.01 -0.78
C ALA A 585 -6.13 -23.71 -1.08
N GLU A 586 -6.49 -22.60 -0.43
CA GLU A 586 -5.81 -21.31 -0.59
C GLU A 586 -4.37 -21.35 -0.07
N GLY A 587 -4.11 -22.00 1.07
CA GLY A 587 -2.75 -22.11 1.60
C GLY A 587 -1.84 -22.99 0.75
N GLN A 588 -2.39 -24.04 0.12
CA GLN A 588 -1.63 -24.92 -0.77
C GLN A 588 -1.15 -24.22 -2.06
N LYS A 589 -1.75 -23.09 -2.45
CA LYS A 589 -1.24 -22.25 -3.54
C LYS A 589 0.12 -21.64 -3.23
N TYR A 590 0.43 -21.43 -1.95
CA TYR A 590 1.66 -20.75 -1.51
C TYR A 590 2.65 -21.68 -0.81
N TRP A 591 2.20 -22.81 -0.27
CA TRP A 591 3.00 -23.68 0.57
C TRP A 591 2.95 -25.13 0.10
N ARG A 592 4.12 -25.77 0.08
CA ARG A 592 4.27 -27.20 -0.21
C ARG A 592 5.01 -27.92 0.91
N ILE A 593 4.76 -29.21 1.05
CA ILE A 593 5.47 -30.06 2.01
C ILE A 593 6.82 -30.47 1.39
N SER A 594 7.90 -30.25 2.13
CA SER A 594 9.26 -30.74 1.85
C SER A 594 9.71 -31.69 2.98
N PRO A 595 10.85 -32.39 2.82
CA PRO A 595 11.41 -33.23 3.88
C PRO A 595 11.69 -32.48 5.19
N GLN A 596 11.91 -31.16 5.14
CA GLN A 596 12.13 -30.33 6.33
C GLN A 596 10.84 -29.71 6.90
N GLY A 597 9.67 -29.99 6.31
CA GLY A 597 8.38 -29.40 6.68
C GLY A 597 7.77 -28.53 5.58
N TYR A 598 6.86 -27.63 5.93
CA TYR A 598 6.29 -26.70 4.96
C TYR A 598 7.33 -25.67 4.48
N SER A 599 7.39 -25.49 3.16
CA SER A 599 8.22 -24.50 2.48
C SER A 599 7.35 -23.68 1.53
N GLN A 600 7.66 -22.39 1.39
CA GLN A 600 6.98 -21.53 0.43
C GLN A 600 7.36 -21.96 -1.00
N ILE A 601 6.38 -21.98 -1.91
CA ILE A 601 6.55 -22.44 -3.29
C ILE A 601 7.36 -21.43 -4.10
N ASP A 602 6.92 -20.18 -4.09
CA ASP A 602 7.54 -19.03 -4.75
C ASP A 602 7.06 -17.72 -4.06
N GLU A 603 7.47 -16.56 -4.55
CA GLU A 603 7.03 -15.26 -4.07
C GLU A 603 5.50 -15.10 -4.14
N MET A 604 4.92 -14.50 -3.09
CA MET A 604 3.46 -14.35 -2.97
C MET A 604 2.86 -13.59 -4.16
N PHE A 605 3.46 -12.46 -4.54
CA PHE A 605 2.96 -11.60 -5.62
C PHE A 605 2.91 -12.35 -6.95
N ARG A 606 3.98 -13.09 -7.25
CA ARG A 606 4.03 -13.92 -8.44
C ARG A 606 2.91 -14.96 -8.46
N LEU A 607 2.69 -15.67 -7.36
CA LEU A 607 1.67 -16.72 -7.25
C LEU A 607 0.23 -16.18 -7.27
N VAL A 608 -0.02 -14.99 -6.72
CA VAL A 608 -1.33 -14.33 -6.79
C VAL A 608 -1.70 -14.02 -8.24
N HIS A 609 -0.74 -13.59 -9.05
CA HIS A 609 -0.99 -13.16 -10.42
C HIS A 609 -0.77 -14.25 -11.48
N GLU A 610 -0.04 -15.34 -11.20
CA GLU A 610 0.16 -16.47 -12.13
C GLU A 610 -1.12 -17.29 -12.41
N GLY A 611 -2.16 -17.17 -11.57
CA GLY A 611 -3.41 -17.93 -11.70
C GLY A 611 -4.47 -17.33 -12.65
N GLN A 612 -4.17 -16.24 -13.35
CA GLN A 612 -5.11 -15.57 -14.28
C GLN A 612 -4.90 -15.96 -15.75
N ASP A 613 -4.59 -17.22 -16.04
CA ASP A 613 -4.76 -17.75 -17.40
C ASP A 613 -6.25 -18.13 -17.63
N PRO A 614 -6.80 -17.88 -18.83
CA PRO A 614 -8.24 -17.89 -19.13
C PRO A 614 -8.96 -19.22 -18.89
#